data_AF-A0A7C6LDA3-F1
#
_entry.id   AF-A0A7C6LDA3-F1
#
_cell.length_a   1.000
_cell.length_b   1.000
_cell.length_c   1.000
_cell.angle_alpha   90.00
_cell.angle_beta   90.00
_cell.angle_gamma   90.00
#
_symmetry.space_group_name_H-M   'P 1'
#
loop_
_entity.id
_entity.type
_entity.pdbx_description
1 polymer ?
#
loop_
_entity_poly.entity_id
_entity_poly.type
_entity_poly.pdbx_seq_one_letter_code
_entity_poly.pdbx_strand_id
1 'polypeptide(L)'
;MSYRKTKKVEEKLQNRRAKILAVGKEVLAEEGYKNVAIKTIAERAGIATGTFYLYFANKDKLVETIAEEMYRKLLERIRQERAKYTATIDKLQISMKTCLDVFSEEKQMAKILLIQAPVKSV
;
A
#
# COMPACT_ATOMS: atom_id res chain seq x y z
N MET A 1 29.07 -9.22 16.69
CA MET A 1 29.44 -7.86 16.26
C MET A 1 28.22 -7.22 15.60
N SER A 2 27.66 -6.15 16.18
CA SER A 2 26.51 -5.43 15.61
C SER A 2 27.02 -4.34 14.69
N TYR A 3 26.88 -4.53 13.38
CA TYR A 3 27.31 -3.54 12.38
C TYR A 3 26.31 -2.37 12.40
N ARG A 4 26.74 -1.19 12.85
CA ARG A 4 25.92 0.03 12.81
C ARG A 4 25.90 0.53 11.37
N LYS A 5 24.75 0.41 10.68
CA LYS A 5 24.57 0.96 9.33
C LYS A 5 24.79 2.47 9.35
N THR A 6 25.50 2.99 8.35
CA THR A 6 25.70 4.43 8.19
C THR A 6 24.45 5.08 7.60
N LYS A 7 24.22 6.36 7.89
CA LYS A 7 23.04 7.12 7.42
C LYS A 7 22.80 6.99 5.90
N LYS A 8 23.87 7.08 5.09
CA LYS A 8 23.81 6.90 3.62
C LYS A 8 23.33 5.51 3.19
N VAL A 9 23.71 4.46 3.93
CA VAL A 9 23.27 3.08 3.63
C VAL A 9 21.79 2.92 3.96
N GLU A 10 21.33 3.47 5.08
CA GLU A 10 19.92 3.48 5.49
C GLU A 10 19.04 4.20 4.46
N GLU A 11 19.43 5.39 4.03
CA GLU A 11 18.73 6.18 3.01
C GLU A 11 18.61 5.42 1.68
N LYS A 12 19.70 4.78 1.23
CA LYS A 12 19.68 3.98 0.00
C LYS A 12 18.77 2.75 0.12
N LEU A 13 18.72 2.12 1.29
CA LEU A 13 17.80 1.00 1.56
C LEU A 13 16.34 1.48 1.55
N GLN A 14 16.03 2.60 2.20
CA GLN A 14 14.68 3.18 2.22
C GLN A 14 14.21 3.57 0.82
N ASN A 15 15.06 4.20 0.01
CA ASN A 15 14.74 4.55 -1.38
C ASN A 15 14.41 3.33 -2.23
N ARG A 16 15.16 2.23 -2.05
CA ARG A 16 14.88 0.96 -2.73
C ARG A 16 13.57 0.33 -2.26
N ARG A 17 13.30 0.32 -0.95
CA ARG A 17 12.03 -0.16 -0.40
C ARG A 17 10.84 0.61 -0.98
N ALA A 18 10.93 1.94 -1.01
CA ALA A 18 9.91 2.80 -1.60
C ALA A 18 9.71 2.52 -3.09
N LYS A 19 10.79 2.32 -3.85
CA LYS A 19 10.71 1.96 -5.27
C LYS A 19 10.03 0.62 -5.49
N ILE A 20 10.37 -0.41 -4.70
CA ILE A 20 9.71 -1.72 -4.77
C ILE A 20 8.22 -1.60 -4.45
N LEU A 21 7.83 -0.77 -3.46
CA LEU A 21 6.42 -0.51 -3.15
C LEU A 21 5.68 0.18 -4.29
N ALA A 22 6.28 1.20 -4.91
CA ALA A 22 5.68 1.91 -6.03
C ALA A 22 5.42 0.98 -7.22
N VAL A 23 6.45 0.24 -7.64
CA VAL A 23 6.32 -0.77 -8.72
C VAL A 23 5.35 -1.87 -8.33
N GLY A 24 5.36 -2.32 -7.08
CA GLY A 24 4.43 -3.31 -6.57
C GLY A 24 2.97 -2.87 -6.70
N LYS A 25 2.67 -1.58 -6.47
CA LYS A 25 1.34 -1.00 -6.66
C LYS A 25 0.92 -1.04 -8.12
N GLU A 26 1.81 -0.65 -9.03
CA GLU A 26 1.56 -0.65 -10.48
C GLU A 26 1.28 -2.08 -10.99
N VAL A 27 2.13 -3.04 -10.64
CA VAL A 27 1.96 -4.43 -11.05
C VAL A 27 0.66 -5.03 -10.47
N LEU A 28 0.35 -4.72 -9.21
CA LEU A 28 -0.89 -5.18 -8.57
C LEU A 28 -2.13 -4.58 -9.23
N ALA A 29 -2.04 -3.32 -9.64
CA ALA A 29 -3.08 -2.59 -10.37
C ALA A 29 -3.33 -3.15 -11.79
N GLU A 30 -2.28 -3.52 -12.50
CA GLU A 30 -2.33 -4.06 -13.87
C GLU A 30 -2.75 -5.53 -13.91
N GLU A 31 -2.08 -6.38 -13.13
CA GLU A 31 -2.15 -7.84 -13.29
C GLU A 31 -3.10 -8.48 -12.26
N GLY A 32 -3.36 -7.80 -11.14
CA GLY A 32 -4.13 -8.30 -10.01
C GLY A 32 -3.37 -9.29 -9.13
N TYR A 33 -3.75 -9.39 -7.85
CA TYR A 33 -3.04 -10.13 -6.80
C TYR A 33 -2.56 -11.55 -7.17
N LYS A 34 -3.41 -12.34 -7.83
CA LYS A 34 -3.10 -13.74 -8.17
C LYS A 34 -1.93 -13.84 -9.17
N ASN A 35 -1.80 -12.86 -10.06
CA ASN A 35 -0.83 -12.89 -11.15
C ASN A 35 0.47 -12.14 -10.82
N VAL A 36 0.51 -11.37 -9.72
CA VAL A 36 1.71 -10.64 -9.31
C VAL A 36 2.89 -11.59 -9.12
N ALA A 37 3.94 -11.37 -9.90
CA ALA A 37 5.20 -12.09 -9.80
C ALA A 37 6.32 -11.19 -9.24
N ILE A 38 7.05 -11.72 -8.25
CA ILE A 38 8.21 -11.03 -7.63
C ILE A 38 9.27 -10.70 -8.69
N LYS A 39 9.46 -11.59 -9.67
CA LYS A 39 10.39 -11.38 -10.78
C LYS A 39 10.03 -10.13 -11.58
N THR A 40 8.76 -9.97 -11.98
CA THR A 40 8.26 -8.78 -12.68
C THR A 40 8.50 -7.50 -11.88
N ILE A 41 8.20 -7.53 -10.57
CA ILE A 41 8.44 -6.37 -9.69
C ILE A 41 9.92 -6.03 -9.61
N ALA A 42 10.79 -7.03 -9.45
CA ALA A 42 12.24 -6.83 -9.37
C ALA A 42 12.80 -6.23 -10.68
N GLU A 43 12.39 -6.77 -11.82
CA GLU A 43 12.77 -6.29 -13.15
C GLU A 43 12.34 -4.84 -13.38
N ARG A 44 11.06 -4.51 -13.14
CA ARG A 44 10.54 -3.15 -13.28
C ARG A 44 11.16 -2.17 -12.27
N ALA A 45 11.49 -2.64 -11.06
CA ALA A 45 12.20 -1.84 -10.07
C ALA A 45 13.71 -1.67 -10.39
N GLY A 46 14.25 -2.39 -11.37
CA GLY A 46 15.67 -2.35 -11.74
C GLY A 46 16.58 -2.95 -10.67
N ILE A 47 16.14 -4.03 -10.02
CA ILE A 47 16.89 -4.73 -8.98
C ILE A 47 16.96 -6.23 -9.28
N ALA A 48 17.95 -6.92 -8.71
CA ALA A 48 17.97 -8.38 -8.74
C ALA A 48 16.85 -8.96 -7.87
N THR A 49 16.28 -10.11 -8.24
CA THR A 49 15.23 -10.79 -7.47
C THR A 49 15.66 -11.07 -6.03
N GLY A 50 16.91 -11.47 -5.79
CA GLY A 50 17.44 -11.64 -4.42
C GLY A 50 17.43 -10.35 -3.59
N THR A 51 17.53 -9.18 -4.23
CA THR A 51 17.45 -7.88 -3.55
C THR A 51 16.03 -7.59 -3.05
N PHE A 52 14.99 -8.08 -3.72
CA PHE A 52 13.60 -7.94 -3.25
C PHE A 52 13.43 -8.56 -1.86
N TYR A 53 13.97 -9.77 -1.66
CA TYR A 53 13.85 -10.52 -0.42
C TYR A 53 14.58 -9.88 0.78
N LEU A 54 15.45 -8.89 0.54
CA LEU A 54 16.01 -8.06 1.61
C LEU A 54 15.00 -7.07 2.21
N TYR A 55 13.91 -6.77 1.50
CA TYR A 55 12.90 -5.80 1.91
C TYR A 55 11.54 -6.43 2.23
N PHE A 56 11.16 -7.48 1.49
CA PHE A 56 9.89 -8.17 1.67
C PHE A 56 10.10 -9.68 1.65
N ALA A 57 9.61 -10.37 2.68
CA ALA A 57 9.77 -11.82 2.81
C ALA A 57 9.10 -12.60 1.67
N ASN A 58 7.97 -12.09 1.15
CA ASN A 58 7.21 -12.67 0.06
C ASN A 58 6.31 -11.61 -0.59
N LYS A 59 5.57 -11.99 -1.64
CA LYS A 59 4.63 -11.09 -2.33
C LYS A 59 3.49 -10.65 -1.41
N ASP A 60 3.04 -11.51 -0.50
CA ASP A 60 1.90 -11.22 0.38
C ASP A 60 2.24 -10.09 1.34
N LYS A 61 3.47 -10.06 1.88
CA LYS A 61 3.94 -8.98 2.75
C LYS A 61 4.04 -7.64 2.02
N LEU A 62 4.44 -7.65 0.74
CA LEU A 62 4.41 -6.46 -0.10
C LEU A 62 2.98 -5.94 -0.26
N VAL A 63 2.05 -6.82 -0.62
CA VAL A 63 0.64 -6.46 -0.84
C VAL A 63 -0.03 -5.99 0.44
N GLU A 64 0.23 -6.64 1.59
CA GLU A 64 -0.24 -6.19 2.90
C GLU A 64 0.27 -4.77 3.19
N THR A 65 1.56 -4.51 2.95
CA THR A 65 2.13 -3.17 3.16
C THR A 65 1.47 -2.13 2.26
N ILE A 66 1.20 -2.49 1.00
CA ILE A 66 0.48 -1.63 0.04
C ILE A 66 -0.93 -1.33 0.55
N ALA A 67 -1.68 -2.36 0.97
CA ALA A 67 -3.03 -2.22 1.49
C ALA A 67 -3.05 -1.36 2.76
N GLU A 68 -2.12 -1.55 3.70
CA GLU A 68 -1.99 -0.75 4.92
C GLU A 68 -1.76 0.74 4.60
N GLU A 69 -0.92 1.06 3.61
CA GLU A 69 -0.71 2.45 3.17
C GLU A 69 -1.97 3.06 2.56
N MET A 70 -2.73 2.27 1.80
CA MET A 70 -3.98 2.70 1.17
C MET A 70 -5.10 2.92 2.20
N TYR A 71 -5.25 2.01 3.16
CA TYR A 71 -6.16 2.18 4.30
C TYR A 71 -5.83 3.43 5.09
N ARG A 72 -4.55 3.67 5.39
CA ARG A 72 -4.11 4.87 6.11
C ARG A 72 -4.52 6.13 5.36
N LYS A 73 -4.28 6.21 4.05
CA LYS A 73 -4.68 7.36 3.22
C LYS A 73 -6.20 7.57 3.23
N LEU A 74 -6.98 6.49 3.10
CA LEU A 74 -8.44 6.55 3.15
C LEU A 74 -8.93 7.09 4.51
N LEU A 75 -8.41 6.54 5.61
CA LEU A 75 -8.78 6.97 6.96
C LEU A 75 -8.41 8.43 7.22
N GLU A 76 -7.26 8.90 6.75
CA GLU A 76 -6.88 10.31 6.86
C GLU A 76 -7.81 11.21 6.04
N ARG A 77 -8.19 10.82 4.82
CA ARG A 77 -9.15 11.60 4.02
C ARG A 77 -10.54 11.65 4.69
N ILE A 78 -11.02 10.52 5.21
CA ILE A 78 -12.26 10.46 6.01
C ILE A 78 -12.15 11.39 7.22
N ARG A 79 -11.04 11.35 7.95
CA ARG A 79 -10.82 12.19 9.14
C ARG A 79 -10.86 13.67 8.80
N GLN A 80 -10.20 14.08 7.71
CA GLN A 80 -10.16 15.47 7.25
C GLN A 80 -11.54 15.97 6.83
N GLU A 81 -12.30 15.18 6.06
CA GLU A 81 -13.66 15.55 5.66
C GLU A 81 -14.62 15.58 6.85
N ARG A 82 -14.52 14.59 7.75
CA ARG A 82 -15.33 14.50 8.96
C ARG A 82 -15.10 15.66 9.93
N ALA A 83 -13.90 16.23 9.96
CA ALA A 83 -13.56 17.37 10.82
C ALA A 83 -14.31 18.66 10.47
N LYS A 84 -14.89 18.75 9.26
CA LYS A 84 -15.68 19.91 8.80
C LYS A 84 -17.10 19.93 9.35
N TYR A 85 -17.54 18.85 9.99
CA TYR A 85 -18.91 18.68 10.48
C TYR A 85 -18.91 18.52 12.00
N THR A 86 -19.99 18.92 12.67
CA THR A 86 -20.15 18.82 14.13
C THR A 86 -21.12 17.72 14.52
N ALA A 87 -22.29 17.66 13.86
CA ALA A 87 -23.35 16.68 14.11
C ALA A 87 -22.92 15.24 13.75
N THR A 88 -23.37 14.28 14.56
CA THR A 88 -22.98 12.86 14.43
C THR A 88 -23.45 12.23 13.12
N ILE A 89 -24.67 12.56 12.68
CA ILE A 89 -25.25 12.03 11.43
C ILE A 89 -24.48 12.55 10.22
N ASP A 90 -24.22 13.85 10.15
CA ASP A 90 -23.45 14.46 9.06
C ASP A 90 -22.04 13.88 8.97
N LYS A 91 -21.40 13.66 10.12
CA LYS A 91 -20.10 12.99 10.22
C LYS A 91 -20.13 11.58 9.64
N LEU A 92 -21.20 10.81 9.89
CA LEU A 92 -21.36 9.48 9.32
C LEU A 92 -21.58 9.55 7.81
N GLN A 93 -22.48 10.42 7.36
CA GLN A 93 -22.79 10.61 5.94
C GLN A 93 -21.56 11.02 5.14
N ILE A 94 -20.76 11.98 5.61
CA ILE A 94 -19.56 12.40 4.90
C ILE A 94 -18.48 11.31 4.91
N SER A 95 -18.37 10.53 5.98
CA SER A 95 -17.43 9.42 6.05
C SER A 95 -17.79 8.34 5.02
N MET A 96 -19.08 7.99 4.93
CA MET A 96 -19.58 7.04 3.94
C MET A 96 -19.41 7.56 2.52
N LYS A 97 -19.78 8.83 2.27
CA LYS A 97 -19.61 9.48 0.97
C LYS A 97 -18.14 9.49 0.54
N THR A 98 -17.23 9.92 1.42
CA THR A 98 -15.78 9.94 1.13
C THR A 98 -15.25 8.56 0.79
N CYS A 99 -15.72 7.52 1.50
CA CYS A 99 -15.35 6.14 1.21
C CYS A 99 -15.81 5.70 -0.19
N LEU A 100 -17.06 6.01 -0.54
CA LEU A 100 -17.63 5.70 -1.86
C LEU A 100 -16.93 6.48 -2.97
N ASP A 101 -16.67 7.78 -2.78
CA ASP A 101 -15.99 8.65 -3.73
C ASP A 101 -14.59 8.07 -4.04
N VAL A 102 -13.83 7.77 -3.00
CA VAL A 102 -12.48 7.17 -3.11
C VAL A 102 -12.49 5.82 -3.84
N PHE A 103 -13.47 4.95 -3.55
CA PHE A 103 -13.60 3.67 -4.24
C PHE A 103 -14.10 3.80 -5.68
N SER A 104 -14.86 4.86 -5.99
CA SER A 104 -15.36 5.14 -7.33
C SER A 104 -14.31 5.76 -8.24
N GLU A 105 -13.45 6.64 -7.70
CA GLU A 105 -12.34 7.28 -8.41
C GLU A 105 -11.23 6.28 -8.72
N GLU A 106 -10.92 5.39 -7.77
CA GLU A 106 -9.84 4.41 -7.90
C GLU A 106 -10.35 2.97 -7.84
N LYS A 107 -10.96 2.48 -8.94
CA LYS A 107 -11.46 1.08 -9.05
C LYS A 107 -10.43 0.04 -8.62
N GLN A 108 -9.15 0.28 -8.90
CA GLN A 108 -8.05 -0.61 -8.49
C GLN A 108 -7.87 -0.62 -6.97
N MET A 109 -7.99 0.53 -6.30
CA MET A 109 -7.93 0.61 -4.86
C MET A 109 -9.08 -0.14 -4.19
N ALA A 110 -10.31 0.01 -4.70
CA ALA A 110 -11.45 -0.77 -4.23
C ALA A 110 -11.20 -2.28 -4.38
N LYS A 111 -10.68 -2.72 -5.53
CA LYS A 111 -10.38 -4.15 -5.78
C LYS A 111 -9.31 -4.69 -4.82
N ILE A 112 -8.27 -3.91 -4.54
CA ILE A 112 -7.21 -4.32 -3.62
C ILE A 112 -7.75 -4.38 -2.18
N LEU A 113 -8.42 -3.34 -1.72
CA LEU A 113 -8.86 -3.23 -0.32
C LEU A 113 -10.07 -4.13 0.02
N LEU A 114 -11.01 -4.33 -0.90
CA LEU A 114 -12.24 -5.10 -0.63
C LEU A 114 -12.11 -6.59 -0.92
N ILE A 115 -11.25 -6.99 -1.86
CA ILE A 115 -11.17 -8.38 -2.35
C ILE A 115 -9.82 -9.02 -2.02
N GLN A 116 -8.73 -8.25 -1.98
CA GLN A 116 -7.37 -8.79 -1.95
C GLN A 116 -6.63 -8.52 -0.64
N ALA A 117 -7.13 -7.65 0.23
CA ALA A 117 -6.56 -7.43 1.54
C ALA A 117 -6.81 -8.68 2.39
N PRO A 118 -5.78 -9.36 2.91
CA PRO A 118 -5.99 -10.37 3.93
C PRO A 118 -6.63 -9.65 5.13
N VAL A 119 -7.89 -9.96 5.42
CA VAL A 119 -8.50 -9.59 6.69
C VAL A 119 -7.63 -10.28 7.73
N LYS A 120 -6.84 -9.52 8.51
CA LYS A 120 -6.23 -10.07 9.71
C LYS A 120 -7.38 -10.63 10.53
N SER A 121 -7.46 -11.95 10.60
CA SER A 121 -8.25 -12.64 11.60
C SER A 121 -7.74 -12.12 12.94
N VAL A 122 -8.51 -11.20 13.53
CA VAL A 122 -8.38 -10.81 14.94
C VAL A 122 -8.56 -12.06 15.79
#